data_AF-A0A6B2G4B4-F1
#
_entry.id   AF-A0A6B2G4B4-F1
#
_cell.length_a   1.000
_cell.length_b   1.000
_cell.length_c   1.000
_cell.angle_alpha   90.00
_cell.angle_beta   90.00
_cell.angle_gamma   90.00
#
_symmetry.space_group_name_H-M   'P 1'
#
loop_
_entity.id
_entity.type
_entity.pdbx_description
1 polymer ?
#
loop_
_entity_poly.entity_id
_entity_poly.type
_entity_poly.pdbx_seq_one_letter_code
_entity_poly.pdbx_strand_id
1 'polypeptide(L)'
;SSFNLKFDLIVISQFMCENFVTIQAKLKNLNMPYIYIYNAGFFSYLEVIVFDHYYVDTNENHRPDFRIIDPFPELMKFFEKFNVENIPENAKLFQITPRNCLISRILP
;
A
#
# COMPACT_ATOMS: atom_id res chain seq x y z
N SER A 1 -41.94 5.90 -6.72
CA SER A 1 -41.11 5.14 -7.67
C SER A 1 -39.78 4.85 -6.98
N SER A 2 -39.54 3.59 -6.62
CA SER A 2 -38.34 3.21 -5.87
C SER A 2 -37.14 3.22 -6.81
N PHE A 3 -36.30 4.24 -6.69
CA PHE A 3 -35.05 4.37 -7.47
C PHE A 3 -34.05 3.34 -6.93
N ASN A 4 -33.91 2.22 -7.64
CA ASN A 4 -33.18 1.04 -7.18
C ASN A 4 -31.71 1.11 -7.61
N LEU A 5 -31.02 2.19 -7.23
CA LEU A 5 -29.61 2.37 -7.53
C LEU A 5 -28.77 1.90 -6.34
N LYS A 6 -27.96 0.86 -6.58
CA LYS A 6 -26.88 0.46 -5.67
C LYS A 6 -25.64 1.22 -6.08
N PHE A 7 -25.11 2.00 -5.16
CA PHE A 7 -23.86 2.73 -5.34
C PHE A 7 -22.84 2.17 -4.35
N ASP A 8 -21.58 2.08 -4.77
CA ASP A 8 -20.48 1.70 -3.88
C ASP A 8 -19.87 2.91 -3.16
N LEU A 9 -20.06 4.11 -3.73
CA LEU A 9 -19.58 5.39 -3.21
C LEU A 9 -20.56 6.49 -3.59
N ILE A 10 -20.83 7.41 -2.67
CA ILE A 10 -21.65 8.59 -2.93
C ILE A 10 -20.78 9.84 -2.92
N VAL A 11 -20.94 10.70 -3.92
CA VAL A 11 -20.31 12.02 -3.96
C VAL A 11 -21.39 13.07 -3.76
N ILE A 12 -21.24 13.88 -2.71
CA ILE A 12 -22.17 14.95 -2.35
C ILE A 12 -21.46 16.27 -2.58
N SER A 13 -21.98 17.09 -3.49
CA SER A 13 -21.40 18.42 -3.80
C SER A 13 -22.37 19.55 -3.50
N GLN A 14 -21.87 20.66 -2.96
CA GLN A 14 -22.63 21.92 -2.77
C GLN A 14 -23.96 21.74 -2.01
N PHE A 15 -23.95 20.89 -0.98
CA PHE A 15 -25.16 20.56 -0.24
C PHE A 15 -25.26 21.35 1.06
N MET A 16 -26.43 21.93 1.36
CA MET A 16 -26.63 22.79 2.54
C MET A 16 -26.64 21.97 3.84
N CYS A 17 -26.12 22.55 4.92
CA CYS A 17 -25.82 21.86 6.19
C CYS A 17 -27.02 21.13 6.83
N GLU A 18 -28.22 21.70 6.80
CA GLU A 18 -29.40 21.13 7.51
C GLU A 18 -29.81 19.77 6.97
N ASN A 19 -29.83 19.63 5.63
CA ASN A 19 -30.15 18.36 5.00
C ASN A 19 -28.95 17.41 5.01
N PHE A 20 -27.72 17.93 5.08
CA PHE A 20 -26.50 17.12 5.10
C PHE A 20 -26.42 16.22 6.33
N VAL A 21 -26.75 16.73 7.52
CA VAL A 21 -26.74 15.94 8.76
C VAL A 21 -27.66 14.72 8.67
N THR A 22 -28.85 14.90 8.08
CA THR A 22 -29.82 13.82 7.90
C THR A 22 -29.32 12.77 6.89
N ILE A 23 -28.70 13.21 5.80
CA ILE A 23 -28.11 12.31 4.80
C ILE A 23 -26.94 11.54 5.42
N GLN A 24 -26.04 12.22 6.11
CA GLN A 24 -24.90 11.62 6.81
C GLN A 24 -25.35 10.52 7.78
N ALA A 25 -26.38 10.77 8.59
CA ALA A 25 -26.93 9.77 9.50
C ALA A 25 -27.46 8.53 8.75
N LYS A 26 -28.15 8.73 7.62
CA LYS A 26 -28.63 7.61 6.77
C LYS A 26 -27.48 6.83 6.15
N LEU A 27 -26.48 7.51 5.59
CA LEU A 27 -25.32 6.86 4.96
C LEU A 27 -24.50 6.07 5.98
N LYS A 28 -24.37 6.60 7.20
CA LYS A 28 -23.75 5.89 8.32
C LYS A 28 -24.49 4.61 8.69
N ASN A 29 -25.82 4.66 8.80
CA ASN A 29 -26.62 3.46 9.09
C ASN A 29 -26.54 2.41 7.97
N LEU A 30 -26.30 2.84 6.73
CA LEU A 30 -26.14 1.97 5.57
C LEU A 30 -24.69 1.50 5.37
N ASN A 31 -23.76 1.92 6.24
CA ASN A 31 -22.32 1.70 6.09
C ASN A 31 -21.80 2.12 4.69
N MET A 32 -22.37 3.20 4.15
CA MET A 32 -22.11 3.66 2.79
C MET A 32 -21.00 4.73 2.80
N PRO A 33 -19.84 4.50 2.17
CA PRO A 33 -18.80 5.51 2.11
C PRO A 33 -19.27 6.69 1.25
N TYR A 34 -18.80 7.88 1.58
CA TYR A 34 -19.12 9.06 0.79
C TYR A 34 -18.02 10.12 0.83
N ILE A 35 -17.97 10.93 -0.22
CA ILE A 35 -17.11 12.10 -0.32
C ILE A 35 -18.01 13.32 -0.32
N TYR A 36 -17.78 14.24 0.62
CA TYR A 36 -18.46 15.52 0.66
C TYR A 36 -17.53 16.61 0.13
N ILE A 37 -18.05 17.41 -0.80
CA ILE A 37 -17.32 18.48 -1.48
C ILE A 37 -18.14 19.76 -1.35
N TYR A 38 -17.54 20.81 -0.82
CA TYR A 38 -18.17 22.11 -0.71
C TYR A 38 -17.23 23.20 -1.18
N ASN A 39 -17.72 24.07 -2.07
CA ASN A 39 -16.97 25.18 -2.60
C ASN A 39 -17.69 26.48 -2.22
N ALA A 40 -16.94 27.42 -1.64
CA ALA A 40 -17.41 28.76 -1.29
C ALA A 40 -16.40 29.80 -1.79
N GLY A 41 -16.68 30.37 -2.96
CA GLY A 41 -15.78 31.31 -3.63
C GLY A 41 -14.43 30.67 -3.95
N PHE A 42 -13.36 31.16 -3.31
CA PHE A 42 -12.00 30.64 -3.46
C PHE A 42 -11.63 29.53 -2.48
N PHE A 43 -12.57 29.13 -1.62
CA PHE A 43 -12.36 28.08 -0.62
C PHE A 43 -13.03 26.78 -1.06
N SER A 44 -12.32 25.68 -0.86
CA SER A 44 -12.79 24.33 -1.11
C SER A 44 -12.67 23.51 0.16
N TYR A 45 -13.68 22.71 0.42
CA TYR A 45 -13.72 21.72 1.49
C TYR A 45 -13.98 20.36 0.87
N LEU A 46 -13.16 19.38 1.25
CA LEU A 46 -13.29 18.00 0.85
C LEU A 46 -13.17 17.13 2.10
N GLU A 47 -14.18 16.30 2.32
CA GLU A 47 -14.24 15.35 3.43
C GLU A 47 -14.48 13.96 2.85
N VAL A 48 -13.62 13.00 3.21
CA VAL A 48 -13.77 11.59 2.84
C VAL A 48 -14.23 10.85 4.09
N ILE A 49 -15.42 10.25 4.04
CA ILE A 49 -15.97 9.47 5.14
C ILE A 49 -16.03 8.01 4.72
N VAL A 50 -15.25 7.19 5.43
CA VAL A 50 -15.29 5.74 5.37
C VAL A 50 -15.31 5.21 6.79
N PHE A 51 -16.15 4.20 7.06
CA PHE A 51 -16.33 3.67 8.42
C PHE A 51 -15.28 2.61 8.74
N ASP A 52 -15.18 1.58 7.89
CA ASP A 52 -14.15 0.55 7.96
C ASP A 52 -13.46 0.46 6.60
N HIS A 53 -12.21 0.90 6.51
CA HIS A 53 -11.42 0.85 5.29
C HIS A 53 -10.15 0.03 5.49
N TYR A 54 -9.99 -1.05 4.71
CA TYR A 54 -8.81 -1.89 4.72
C TYR A 54 -8.07 -1.79 3.39
N TYR A 55 -6.84 -1.32 3.43
CA TYR A 55 -5.92 -1.33 2.30
C TYR A 55 -4.85 -2.39 2.54
N VAL A 56 -4.70 -3.34 1.61
CA VAL A 56 -3.62 -4.35 1.67
C VAL A 56 -2.42 -3.91 0.83
N ASP A 57 -2.67 -3.19 -0.25
CA ASP A 57 -1.64 -2.78 -1.21
C ASP A 57 -1.36 -1.28 -1.09
N THR A 58 -0.28 -0.95 -0.39
CA THR A 58 0.25 0.42 -0.27
C THR A 58 1.44 0.58 -1.22
N ASN A 59 1.17 0.64 -2.53
CA ASN A 59 2.08 0.96 -3.66
C ASN A 59 3.31 1.87 -3.33
N GLU A 60 4.51 1.89 -3.97
CA GLU A 60 5.24 1.05 -4.96
C GLU A 60 6.75 0.94 -4.61
N ASN A 61 7.20 1.51 -3.48
CA ASN A 61 8.63 1.71 -3.18
C ASN A 61 9.06 1.05 -1.86
N HIS A 62 8.52 -0.12 -1.55
CA HIS A 62 8.95 -0.85 -0.37
C HIS A 62 10.35 -1.41 -0.58
N ARG A 63 11.20 -1.26 0.44
CA ARG A 63 12.48 -1.96 0.42
C ARG A 63 12.20 -3.46 0.39
N PRO A 64 12.80 -4.21 -0.53
CA PRO A 64 12.63 -5.65 -0.58
C PRO A 64 13.07 -6.29 0.75
N ASP A 65 12.26 -7.20 1.24
CA ASP A 65 12.57 -8.03 2.40
C ASP A 65 13.49 -9.17 1.98
N PHE A 66 14.81 -8.92 2.01
CA PHE A 66 15.81 -9.91 1.60
C PHE A 66 16.08 -11.00 2.63
N ARG A 67 15.60 -10.87 3.88
CA ARG A 67 15.85 -11.83 4.98
C ARG A 67 17.32 -12.22 5.17
N ILE A 68 18.26 -11.30 4.93
CA ILE A 68 19.71 -11.58 5.06
C ILE A 68 20.12 -11.71 6.54
N ILE A 69 19.50 -10.91 7.42
CA ILE A 69 19.80 -10.90 8.86
C ILE A 69 19.18 -12.12 9.56
N ASP A 70 17.96 -12.49 9.15
CA ASP A 70 17.20 -13.62 9.70
C ASP A 70 16.71 -14.52 8.55
N PRO A 71 17.60 -15.35 7.99
CA PRO A 71 17.31 -16.18 6.83
C PRO A 71 16.51 -17.42 7.21
N PHE A 72 15.50 -17.75 6.41
CA PHE A 72 14.78 -19.00 6.55
C PHE A 72 15.64 -20.20 6.07
N PRO A 73 15.39 -21.43 6.55
CA PRO A 73 16.27 -22.58 6.33
C PRO A 73 16.57 -22.88 4.86
N GLU A 74 15.58 -22.71 3.98
CA GLU A 74 15.74 -22.92 2.54
C GLU A 74 16.66 -21.87 1.89
N LEU A 75 16.64 -20.62 2.39
CA LEU A 75 17.53 -19.56 1.93
C LEU A 75 18.99 -19.85 2.33
N MET A 76 19.22 -20.37 3.52
CA MET A 76 20.55 -20.82 3.97
C MET A 76 21.09 -21.95 3.09
N LYS A 77 20.30 -23.00 2.86
CA LYS A 77 20.65 -24.10 1.96
C LYS A 77 20.93 -23.63 0.53
N PHE A 78 20.25 -22.57 0.09
CA PHE A 78 20.51 -21.97 -1.21
C PHE A 78 21.87 -21.27 -1.23
N PHE A 79 22.21 -20.49 -0.19
CA PHE A 79 23.51 -19.84 -0.06
C PHE A 79 24.69 -20.81 0.01
N GLU A 80 24.54 -21.93 0.70
CA GLU A 80 25.57 -22.98 0.81
C GLU A 80 25.99 -23.59 -0.55
N LYS A 81 25.14 -23.47 -1.58
CA LYS A 81 25.46 -23.93 -2.95
C LYS A 81 26.48 -23.04 -3.65
N PHE A 82 26.69 -21.82 -3.18
CA PHE A 82 27.61 -20.86 -3.79
C PHE A 82 28.95 -20.89 -3.08
N ASN A 83 29.95 -21.51 -3.69
CA ASN A 83 31.32 -21.44 -3.20
C ASN A 83 32.03 -20.21 -3.79
N VAL A 84 32.03 -19.11 -3.03
CA VAL A 84 32.61 -17.82 -3.45
C VAL A 84 34.13 -17.88 -3.59
N GLU A 85 34.79 -18.84 -2.94
CA GLU A 85 36.25 -18.97 -2.93
C GLU A 85 36.80 -19.57 -4.24
N ASN A 86 35.97 -20.33 -4.97
CA ASN A 86 36.35 -21.00 -6.21
C ASN A 86 35.93 -20.24 -7.48
N ILE A 87 35.48 -18.98 -7.35
CA ILE A 87 35.13 -18.15 -8.50
C ILE A 87 36.42 -17.57 -9.09
N PRO A 88 36.78 -17.88 -10.36
CA PRO A 88 37.99 -17.35 -10.97
C PRO A 88 37.90 -15.82 -11.07
N GLU A 89 39.03 -15.14 -10.86
CA GLU A 89 39.06 -13.68 -10.65
C GLU A 89 38.46 -12.88 -11.82
N ASN A 90 38.53 -13.42 -13.04
CA ASN A 90 37.93 -12.85 -14.24
C ASN A 90 36.39 -12.98 -14.31
N ALA A 91 35.79 -13.91 -13.56
CA ALA A 91 34.34 -14.10 -13.49
C ALA A 91 33.67 -13.26 -12.38
N LYS A 92 34.44 -12.80 -11.38
CA LYS A 92 33.94 -11.97 -10.26
C LYS A 92 33.33 -10.63 -10.71
N LEU A 93 33.70 -10.14 -11.89
CA LEU A 93 33.23 -8.87 -12.43
C LEU A 93 31.88 -8.96 -13.17
N PHE A 94 31.46 -10.15 -13.63
CA PHE A 94 30.35 -10.23 -14.59
C PHE A 94 29.29 -11.29 -14.33
N GLN A 95 29.52 -12.32 -13.51
CA GLN A 95 28.48 -13.34 -13.32
C GLN A 95 28.45 -13.88 -11.88
N ILE A 96 27.20 -14.02 -11.40
CA ILE A 96 26.75 -14.67 -10.17
C ILE A 96 26.75 -13.74 -8.95
N THR A 97 25.65 -13.01 -8.79
CA THR A 97 24.86 -12.95 -7.55
C THR A 97 23.64 -12.05 -7.78
N PRO A 98 22.46 -12.35 -7.19
CA PRO A 98 21.52 -11.29 -6.88
C PRO A 98 22.32 -10.17 -6.20
N ARG A 99 22.22 -8.91 -6.65
CA ARG A 99 23.08 -7.78 -6.18
C ARG A 99 23.22 -7.63 -4.66
N ASN A 100 22.41 -8.33 -3.86
CA ASN A 100 22.30 -8.22 -2.41
C ASN A 100 23.04 -9.33 -1.64
N CYS A 101 23.69 -10.30 -2.30
CA CYS A 101 24.34 -11.42 -1.61
C CYS A 101 25.78 -11.11 -1.12
N LEU A 102 26.31 -9.91 -1.36
CA LEU A 102 27.69 -9.54 -0.99
C LEU A 102 27.81 -8.84 0.37
N ILE A 103 26.83 -8.96 1.27
CA ILE A 103 26.80 -8.27 2.57
C ILE A 103 27.24 -9.19 3.74
N SER A 104 28.35 -9.92 3.60
CA SER A 104 28.87 -10.75 4.72
C SER A 104 30.32 -10.49 5.12
N ARG A 105 30.86 -9.29 4.83
CA ARG A 105 32.16 -8.84 5.37
C ARG A 105 32.19 -7.40 5.87
N ILE A 106 31.04 -6.76 6.06
CA ILE A 106 30.96 -5.44 6.69
C ILE A 106 29.98 -5.55 7.85
N LEU A 107 30.43 -6.16 8.94
CA LEU A 107 30.01 -5.95 10.33
C LEU A 107 31.05 -6.73 11.18
N PRO A 108 31.50 -6.17 12.32
CA PRO A 108 32.74 -6.56 13.01
C PRO A 108 32.76 -7.99 13.55
#